data_AF-A0A0B8Q7F3-F1
#
_entry.id   AF-A0A0B8Q7F3-F1
#
_cell.length_a   1.000
_cell.length_b   1.000
_cell.length_c   1.000
_cell.angle_alpha   90.00
_cell.angle_beta   90.00
_cell.angle_gamma   90.00
#
_symmetry.space_group_name_H-M   'P 1'
#
loop_
_entity.id
_entity.type
_entity.pdbx_description
1 polymer ?
#
loop_
_entity_poly.entity_id
_entity_poly.type
_entity_poly.pdbx_seq_one_letter_code
_entity_poly.pdbx_strand_id
1 'polypeptide(L)'
;MAYIKGPVCRGQLALNVINDHFWVFFVDPDQSATPETDEFLRTQAENMRLPGELDSNTTPLLNWVAFSKSQSKFMTEKTNYMNAHFKDGEHLDLGIIWDGNGDNDNAALTIFRHFDSASVVKGLVGNQPKTAWVIDYSLMERIHYLLVAGFDIYGNFGHQLITRMYMDLLRIEGETNFIAFLPKESRHQTLSSWYEGQSIEFSDYLTRNAEPFNQESGITYRSDDPKEELLTLLTEKVSPVLNTRYEIKDTPLKRDSELLLQQIHELKGGGIEEFPQILMINIEADSGKEQLFTLVHNNAHTNISSLFNEEDNRLPEEDTLTLVRGVLGSYPAAFLSLQEREIPELVLRIRQLDDDDDYEELLDRFAIRRTDVRFWPFSDKIHSWYQKDQPIEYGLLDYNRFGNR
;
A
#
# COMPACT_ATOMS: atom_id res chain seq x y z
N MET A 1 -7.57 -6.42 -6.33
CA MET A 1 -6.31 -7.22 -6.26
C MET A 1 -5.50 -7.26 -7.57
N ALA A 2 -6.09 -7.42 -8.75
CA ALA A 2 -5.33 -7.64 -10.00
C ALA A 2 -4.33 -6.52 -10.35
N TYR A 3 -4.63 -5.26 -10.02
CA TYR A 3 -3.80 -4.11 -10.42
C TYR A 3 -2.41 -4.06 -9.76
N ILE A 4 -2.21 -4.66 -8.58
CA ILE A 4 -0.88 -4.80 -7.93
C ILE A 4 -0.17 -6.10 -8.32
N LYS A 5 -0.92 -7.12 -8.75
CA LYS A 5 -0.36 -8.44 -9.13
C LYS A 5 0.01 -8.53 -10.62
N GLY A 6 -0.22 -7.47 -11.37
CA GLY A 6 0.05 -7.40 -12.80
C GLY A 6 1.55 -7.24 -13.13
N PRO A 7 1.95 -7.53 -14.38
CA PRO A 7 3.32 -7.37 -14.85
C PRO A 7 3.81 -5.92 -14.80
N VAL A 8 2.87 -4.96 -14.80
CA VAL A 8 3.17 -3.53 -14.60
C VAL A 8 3.79 -3.24 -13.25
N CYS A 9 3.53 -4.03 -12.21
CA CYS A 9 4.07 -3.84 -10.87
C CYS A 9 5.42 -4.56 -10.66
N ARG A 10 6.24 -4.67 -11.71
CA ARG A 10 7.61 -5.20 -11.64
C ARG A 10 8.61 -4.13 -12.05
N GLY A 11 9.59 -3.90 -11.18
CA GLY A 11 10.64 -2.90 -11.40
C GLY A 11 10.36 -1.59 -10.69
N GLN A 12 11.43 -0.93 -10.24
CA GLN A 12 11.39 0.29 -9.45
C GLN A 12 10.64 1.42 -10.16
N LEU A 13 10.92 1.68 -11.43
CA LEU A 13 10.26 2.75 -12.21
C LEU A 13 8.74 2.66 -12.17
N ALA A 14 8.16 1.46 -12.14
CA ALA A 14 6.72 1.27 -12.14
C ALA A 14 6.09 1.34 -10.75
N LEU A 15 6.88 1.16 -9.68
CA LEU A 15 6.40 1.13 -8.30
C LEU A 15 6.71 2.39 -7.50
N ASN A 16 7.62 3.23 -7.97
CA ASN A 16 7.89 4.55 -7.40
C ASN A 16 6.70 5.54 -7.51
N VAL A 17 5.48 5.07 -7.78
CA VAL A 17 4.18 5.76 -7.71
C VAL A 17 3.49 5.61 -6.37
N ILE A 18 3.87 4.68 -5.52
CA ILE A 18 3.08 4.34 -4.35
C ILE A 18 3.94 4.33 -3.09
N ASN A 19 3.30 4.65 -1.97
CA ASN A 19 3.93 4.51 -0.66
C ASN A 19 4.11 3.04 -0.35
N ASP A 20 5.09 2.74 0.50
CA ASP A 20 5.41 1.35 0.85
C ASP A 20 4.33 0.65 1.63
N HIS A 21 3.47 1.42 2.31
CA HIS A 21 2.33 0.89 3.04
C HIS A 21 1.17 1.88 2.99
N PHE A 22 0.03 1.43 2.47
CA PHE A 22 -1.22 2.20 2.48
C PHE A 22 -2.44 1.29 2.45
N TRP A 23 -3.55 1.83 2.95
CA TRP A 23 -4.85 1.16 2.97
C TRP A 23 -5.73 1.64 1.82
N VAL A 24 -6.56 0.75 1.31
CA VAL A 24 -7.52 1.02 0.25
C VAL A 24 -8.91 0.62 0.72
N PHE A 25 -9.83 1.57 0.57
CA PHE A 25 -11.26 1.42 0.79
C PHE A 25 -11.99 1.68 -0.52
N PHE A 26 -13.26 1.30 -0.59
CA PHE A 26 -14.09 1.46 -1.78
C PHE A 26 -15.35 2.25 -1.45
N VAL A 27 -15.82 3.02 -2.42
CA VAL A 27 -17.18 3.59 -2.37
C VAL A 27 -18.19 2.48 -2.61
N ASP A 28 -19.27 2.48 -1.84
CA ASP A 28 -20.40 1.55 -2.01
C ASP A 28 -21.02 1.76 -3.41
N PRO A 29 -21.03 0.73 -4.27
CA PRO A 29 -21.59 0.85 -5.61
C PRO A 29 -23.05 1.31 -5.60
N ASP A 30 -23.84 0.93 -4.59
CA ASP A 30 -25.26 1.29 -4.50
C ASP A 30 -25.45 2.80 -4.20
N GLN A 31 -24.46 3.44 -3.60
CA GLN A 31 -24.45 4.89 -3.36
C GLN A 31 -24.01 5.67 -4.61
N SER A 32 -23.23 5.04 -5.48
CA SER A 32 -22.72 5.66 -6.72
C SER A 32 -23.60 5.42 -7.96
N ALA A 33 -24.50 4.44 -7.92
CA ALA A 33 -25.35 4.04 -9.05
C ALA A 33 -26.60 4.93 -9.22
N THR A 34 -26.40 6.25 -9.37
CA THR A 34 -27.48 7.21 -9.61
C THR A 34 -27.51 7.68 -11.07
N PRO A 35 -28.70 8.00 -11.64
CA PRO A 35 -28.80 8.57 -12.99
C PRO A 35 -27.96 9.84 -13.18
N GLU A 36 -27.82 10.64 -12.13
CA GLU A 36 -27.00 11.85 -12.11
C GLU A 36 -25.50 11.52 -12.22
N THR A 37 -25.03 10.49 -11.50
CA THR A 37 -23.64 10.02 -11.60
C THR A 37 -23.36 9.43 -12.98
N ASP A 38 -24.29 8.65 -13.52
CA ASP A 38 -24.16 8.06 -14.86
C ASP A 38 -24.05 9.13 -15.94
N GLU A 39 -24.91 10.15 -15.89
CA GLU A 39 -24.86 11.26 -16.85
C GLU A 39 -23.57 12.07 -16.69
N PHE A 40 -23.14 12.33 -15.44
CA PHE A 40 -21.86 12.97 -15.18
C PHE A 40 -20.71 12.20 -15.84
N LEU A 41 -20.58 10.89 -15.58
CA LEU A 41 -19.51 10.07 -16.14
C LEU A 41 -19.55 10.04 -17.68
N ARG A 42 -20.74 9.98 -18.30
CA ARG A 42 -20.89 10.07 -19.75
C ARG A 42 -20.37 11.38 -20.32
N THR A 43 -20.68 12.52 -19.68
CA THR A 43 -20.17 13.83 -20.13
C THR A 43 -18.65 13.95 -20.00
N GLN A 44 -18.05 13.19 -19.08
CA GLN A 44 -16.61 13.20 -18.81
C GLN A 44 -15.81 12.12 -19.56
N ALA A 45 -16.45 11.24 -20.34
CA ALA A 45 -15.80 10.11 -21.00
C ALA A 45 -14.55 10.50 -21.81
N GLU A 46 -14.60 11.63 -22.53
CA GLU A 46 -13.45 12.16 -23.29
C GLU A 46 -12.27 12.56 -22.40
N ASN A 47 -12.52 13.05 -21.20
CA ASN A 47 -11.49 13.47 -20.25
C ASN A 47 -10.87 12.28 -19.49
N MET A 48 -11.56 11.13 -19.46
CA MET A 48 -11.17 9.90 -18.76
C MET A 48 -10.40 8.90 -19.64
N ARG A 49 -10.03 9.29 -20.88
CA ARG A 49 -9.28 8.41 -21.79
C ARG A 49 -7.93 8.02 -21.22
N LEU A 50 -7.51 6.80 -21.52
CA LEU A 50 -6.30 6.18 -20.99
C LEU A 50 -5.19 6.10 -22.04
N PRO A 51 -3.91 6.14 -21.62
CA PRO A 51 -2.77 6.09 -22.54
C PRO A 51 -2.61 4.75 -23.26
N GLY A 52 -3.17 3.66 -22.75
CA GLY A 52 -3.13 2.34 -23.39
C GLY A 52 -3.82 2.28 -24.76
N GLU A 53 -4.61 3.29 -25.12
CA GLU A 53 -5.25 3.43 -26.45
C GLU A 53 -4.28 3.98 -27.52
N LEU A 54 -3.12 4.53 -27.13
CA LEU A 54 -2.18 5.15 -28.07
C LEU A 54 -1.13 4.15 -28.58
N ASP A 55 -0.81 4.24 -29.87
CA ASP A 55 0.30 3.48 -30.47
C ASP A 55 1.63 3.77 -29.76
N SER A 56 2.46 2.74 -29.63
CA SER A 56 3.75 2.78 -28.92
C SER A 56 4.74 3.81 -29.48
N ASN A 57 4.55 4.33 -30.71
CA ASN A 57 5.46 5.26 -31.38
C ASN A 57 5.23 6.75 -31.06
N THR A 58 4.49 7.08 -30.00
CA THR A 58 4.14 8.46 -29.66
C THR A 58 5.11 9.10 -28.65
N THR A 59 5.23 10.43 -28.67
CA THR A 59 6.18 11.18 -27.83
C THR A 59 5.68 11.29 -26.38
N PRO A 60 6.35 10.69 -25.38
CA PRO A 60 5.81 10.56 -24.01
C PRO A 60 5.43 11.89 -23.33
N LEU A 61 6.27 12.92 -23.49
CA LEU A 61 6.06 14.23 -22.88
C LEU A 61 4.81 14.96 -23.42
N LEU A 62 4.57 14.92 -24.73
CA LEU A 62 3.41 15.58 -25.35
C LEU A 62 2.10 14.91 -24.91
N ASN A 63 2.10 13.58 -24.88
CA ASN A 63 0.95 12.81 -24.41
C ASN A 63 0.67 13.07 -22.93
N TRP A 64 1.72 13.12 -22.09
CA TRP A 64 1.53 13.41 -20.67
C TRP A 64 0.88 14.77 -20.43
N VAL A 65 1.32 15.83 -21.12
CA VAL A 65 0.68 17.16 -21.00
C VAL A 65 -0.80 17.10 -21.40
N ALA A 66 -1.14 16.36 -22.47
CA ALA A 66 -2.51 16.20 -22.91
C ALA A 66 -3.37 15.43 -21.88
N PHE A 67 -2.86 14.34 -21.32
CA PHE A 67 -3.54 13.56 -20.29
C PHE A 67 -3.66 14.32 -18.97
N SER A 68 -2.60 14.99 -18.52
CA SER A 68 -2.61 15.85 -17.33
C SER A 68 -3.67 16.95 -17.45
N LYS A 69 -3.79 17.58 -18.63
CA LYS A 69 -4.84 18.58 -18.89
C LYS A 69 -6.24 17.96 -18.86
N SER A 70 -6.41 16.79 -19.45
CA SER A 70 -7.70 16.08 -19.51
C SER A 70 -8.15 15.66 -18.10
N GLN A 71 -7.22 15.08 -17.32
CA GLN A 71 -7.44 14.73 -15.93
C GLN A 71 -7.73 15.98 -15.07
N SER A 72 -6.98 17.07 -15.24
CA SER A 72 -7.24 18.33 -14.52
C SER A 72 -8.67 18.82 -14.79
N LYS A 73 -9.11 18.80 -16.04
CA LYS A 73 -10.50 19.14 -16.39
C LYS A 73 -11.51 18.18 -15.76
N PHE A 74 -11.26 16.87 -15.80
CA PHE A 74 -12.10 15.87 -15.14
C PHE A 74 -12.21 16.14 -13.63
N MET A 75 -11.10 16.41 -12.95
CA MET A 75 -11.07 16.68 -11.52
C MET A 75 -11.81 17.97 -11.15
N THR A 76 -11.72 19.02 -11.98
CA THR A 76 -12.53 20.23 -11.81
C THR A 76 -14.03 19.93 -11.87
N GLU A 77 -14.47 19.21 -12.90
CA GLU A 77 -15.89 18.86 -13.05
C GLU A 77 -16.37 17.88 -11.96
N LYS A 78 -15.51 16.92 -11.56
CA LYS A 78 -15.77 16.01 -10.44
C LYS A 78 -15.95 16.79 -9.14
N THR A 79 -15.11 17.79 -8.88
CA THR A 79 -15.22 18.62 -7.68
C THR A 79 -16.49 19.47 -7.69
N ASN A 80 -16.88 20.02 -8.85
CA ASN A 80 -18.15 20.74 -9.01
C ASN A 80 -19.35 19.83 -8.74
N TYR A 81 -19.34 18.63 -9.31
CA TYR A 81 -20.35 17.60 -9.09
C TYR A 81 -20.44 17.23 -7.60
N MET A 82 -19.32 16.90 -6.97
CA MET A 82 -19.25 16.56 -5.55
C MET A 82 -19.74 17.70 -4.65
N ASN A 83 -19.39 18.96 -4.95
CA ASN A 83 -19.86 20.11 -4.19
C ASN A 83 -21.38 20.28 -4.27
N ALA A 84 -21.99 19.95 -5.41
CA ALA A 84 -23.44 19.99 -5.57
C ALA A 84 -24.12 18.78 -4.90
N HIS A 85 -23.52 17.60 -5.01
CA HIS A 85 -24.06 16.34 -4.49
C HIS A 85 -24.00 16.25 -2.97
N PHE A 86 -22.87 16.64 -2.36
CA PHE A 86 -22.65 16.61 -0.91
C PHE A 86 -22.93 17.95 -0.24
N LYS A 87 -23.88 18.72 -0.80
CA LYS A 87 -24.17 20.06 -0.32
C LYS A 87 -24.50 20.03 1.18
N ASP A 88 -23.94 20.99 1.92
CA ASP A 88 -24.10 21.11 3.38
C ASP A 88 -23.57 19.88 4.17
N GLY A 89 -22.71 19.07 3.53
CA GLY A 89 -22.11 17.86 4.12
C GLY A 89 -23.04 16.65 4.15
N GLU A 90 -24.22 16.74 3.55
CA GLU A 90 -25.16 15.63 3.47
C GLU A 90 -24.53 14.46 2.70
N HIS A 91 -24.70 13.23 3.22
CA HIS A 91 -24.27 11.97 2.60
C HIS A 91 -22.74 11.75 2.47
N LEU A 92 -21.90 12.68 2.92
CA LEU A 92 -20.45 12.47 3.03
C LEU A 92 -20.08 11.88 4.39
N ASP A 93 -20.61 10.72 4.71
CA ASP A 93 -20.39 10.01 5.97
C ASP A 93 -19.85 8.58 5.73
N LEU A 94 -19.61 7.82 6.80
CA LEU A 94 -19.10 6.45 6.69
C LEU A 94 -20.03 5.50 5.90
N GLY A 95 -21.31 5.85 5.74
CA GLY A 95 -22.30 5.09 4.98
C GLY A 95 -21.97 4.96 3.49
N ILE A 96 -21.23 5.91 2.92
CA ILE A 96 -20.81 5.84 1.51
C ILE A 96 -19.68 4.82 1.26
N ILE A 97 -18.98 4.38 2.31
CA ILE A 97 -17.91 3.40 2.19
C ILE A 97 -18.53 2.00 2.10
N TRP A 98 -18.03 1.19 1.17
CA TRP A 98 -18.46 -0.18 1.00
C TRP A 98 -17.99 -1.06 2.16
N ASP A 99 -18.91 -1.79 2.78
CA ASP A 99 -18.65 -2.68 3.90
C ASP A 99 -18.52 -4.16 3.49
N GLY A 100 -18.44 -4.44 2.19
CA GLY A 100 -18.36 -5.80 1.68
C GLY A 100 -19.71 -6.50 1.57
N ASN A 101 -20.83 -5.80 1.73
CA ASN A 101 -22.18 -6.39 1.76
C ASN A 101 -22.34 -7.50 2.82
N GLY A 102 -21.54 -7.42 3.89
CA GLY A 102 -21.57 -8.36 5.02
C GLY A 102 -20.81 -9.68 4.83
N ASP A 103 -20.27 -9.98 3.65
CA ASP A 103 -19.53 -11.24 3.41
C ASP A 103 -18.26 -11.11 2.56
N ASN A 104 -18.03 -9.98 1.90
CA ASN A 104 -16.91 -9.80 0.99
C ASN A 104 -15.70 -9.16 1.67
N ASP A 105 -14.72 -9.99 1.98
CA ASP A 105 -13.45 -9.61 2.60
C ASP A 105 -12.52 -8.74 1.71
N ASN A 106 -12.95 -8.37 0.48
CA ASN A 106 -12.27 -7.34 -0.32
C ASN A 106 -12.69 -5.91 0.03
N ALA A 107 -13.57 -5.71 1.02
CA ALA A 107 -14.03 -4.40 1.48
C ALA A 107 -12.90 -3.43 1.85
N ALA A 108 -11.78 -3.98 2.32
CA ALA A 108 -10.57 -3.22 2.59
C ALA A 108 -9.33 -4.01 2.18
N LEU A 109 -8.34 -3.33 1.61
CA LEU A 109 -7.09 -3.94 1.17
C LEU A 109 -5.90 -3.17 1.76
N THR A 110 -4.80 -3.90 1.96
CA THR A 110 -3.49 -3.30 2.26
C THR A 110 -2.55 -3.57 1.12
N ILE A 111 -1.83 -2.53 0.70
CA ILE A 111 -0.80 -2.61 -0.31
C ILE A 111 0.53 -2.43 0.38
N PHE A 112 1.46 -3.33 0.09
CA PHE A 112 2.85 -3.24 0.47
C PHE A 112 3.71 -3.10 -0.79
N ARG A 113 4.61 -2.11 -0.82
CA ARG A 113 5.69 -2.05 -1.80
C ARG A 113 6.96 -2.59 -1.15
N HIS A 114 7.71 -3.37 -1.91
CA HIS A 114 8.97 -3.99 -1.52
C HIS A 114 10.02 -3.57 -2.54
N PHE A 115 10.39 -2.29 -2.51
CA PHE A 115 11.28 -1.61 -3.47
C PHE A 115 10.83 -1.72 -4.96
N ASP A 116 11.15 -2.84 -5.62
CA ASP A 116 10.90 -3.14 -7.04
C ASP A 116 9.88 -4.29 -7.25
N SER A 117 9.14 -4.66 -6.20
CA SER A 117 7.93 -5.49 -6.27
C SER A 117 6.85 -4.96 -5.32
N ALA A 118 5.62 -5.46 -5.43
CA ALA A 118 4.54 -5.10 -4.52
C ALA A 118 3.64 -6.30 -4.21
N SER A 119 2.92 -6.20 -3.10
CA SER A 119 1.94 -7.18 -2.62
C SER A 119 0.64 -6.48 -2.29
N VAL A 120 -0.48 -7.14 -2.58
CA VAL A 120 -1.80 -6.71 -2.13
C VAL A 120 -2.43 -7.84 -1.34
N VAL A 121 -2.89 -7.50 -0.15
CA VAL A 121 -3.53 -8.42 0.79
C VAL A 121 -4.89 -7.87 1.20
N LYS A 122 -5.78 -8.78 1.57
CA LYS A 122 -7.10 -8.43 2.09
C LYS A 122 -6.99 -8.05 3.56
N GLY A 123 -7.81 -7.08 3.97
CA GLY A 123 -7.81 -6.53 5.31
C GLY A 123 -6.84 -5.37 5.51
N LEU A 124 -6.88 -4.81 6.71
CA LEU A 124 -6.06 -3.69 7.18
C LEU A 124 -4.89 -4.27 7.98
N VAL A 125 -3.79 -4.54 7.29
CA VAL A 125 -2.62 -5.24 7.83
C VAL A 125 -1.55 -4.22 8.19
N GLY A 126 -0.92 -4.41 9.35
CA GLY A 126 0.06 -3.47 9.92
C GLY A 126 -0.61 -2.29 10.64
N ASN A 127 0.20 -1.33 11.06
CA ASN A 127 -0.27 -0.11 11.72
C ASN A 127 -1.06 0.80 10.76
N GLN A 128 -1.61 1.89 11.29
CA GLN A 128 -2.20 2.92 10.45
C GLN A 128 -1.14 3.57 9.54
N PRO A 129 -1.31 3.53 8.21
CA PRO A 129 -0.33 4.05 7.28
C PRO A 129 -0.35 5.60 7.19
N LYS A 130 0.69 6.16 6.56
CA LYS A 130 0.76 7.60 6.26
C LYS A 130 -0.43 8.06 5.40
N THR A 131 -0.78 7.25 4.39
CA THR A 131 -1.78 7.55 3.36
C THR A 131 -2.81 6.43 3.24
N ALA A 132 -4.01 6.76 2.79
CA ALA A 132 -5.06 5.80 2.44
C ALA A 132 -5.84 6.32 1.22
N TRP A 133 -6.41 5.39 0.44
CA TRP A 133 -7.18 5.73 -0.75
C TRP A 133 -8.63 5.29 -0.59
N VAL A 134 -9.55 6.09 -1.14
CA VAL A 134 -10.94 5.69 -1.35
C VAL A 134 -11.19 5.60 -2.85
N ILE A 135 -11.48 4.39 -3.32
CA ILE A 135 -11.65 4.10 -4.75
C ILE A 135 -13.14 4.01 -5.09
N ASP A 136 -13.60 4.93 -5.94
CA ASP A 136 -14.92 4.85 -6.57
C ASP A 136 -14.90 3.96 -7.83
N TYR A 137 -16.08 3.65 -8.37
CA TYR A 137 -16.22 2.77 -9.54
C TYR A 137 -15.43 3.28 -10.76
N SER A 138 -15.46 4.59 -11.03
CA SER A 138 -14.75 5.19 -12.18
C SER A 138 -13.23 5.11 -12.03
N LEU A 139 -12.73 5.31 -10.82
CA LEU A 139 -11.31 5.20 -10.50
C LEU A 139 -10.87 3.72 -10.57
N MET A 140 -11.68 2.80 -10.07
CA MET A 140 -11.44 1.37 -10.16
C MET A 140 -11.30 0.91 -11.62
N GLU A 141 -12.23 1.31 -12.50
CA GLU A 141 -12.17 0.96 -13.92
C GLU A 141 -10.92 1.53 -14.58
N ARG A 142 -10.62 2.82 -14.37
CA ARG A 142 -9.42 3.43 -14.94
C ARG A 142 -8.13 2.75 -14.48
N ILE A 143 -8.01 2.41 -13.19
CA ILE A 143 -6.88 1.63 -12.68
C ILE A 143 -6.82 0.26 -13.36
N HIS A 144 -7.94 -0.44 -13.49
CA HIS A 144 -7.99 -1.75 -14.13
C HIS A 144 -7.57 -1.71 -15.61
N TYR A 145 -8.14 -0.80 -16.39
CA TYR A 145 -7.81 -0.68 -17.81
C TYR A 145 -6.38 -0.17 -18.02
N LEU A 146 -5.88 0.70 -17.15
CA LEU A 146 -4.51 1.20 -17.23
C LEU A 146 -3.47 0.11 -16.93
N LEU A 147 -3.70 -0.67 -15.88
CA LEU A 147 -2.68 -1.56 -15.28
C LEU A 147 -2.86 -3.04 -15.63
N VAL A 148 -4.04 -3.43 -16.13
CA VAL A 148 -4.38 -4.84 -16.39
C VAL A 148 -4.80 -5.04 -17.84
N ALA A 149 -5.92 -4.46 -18.27
CA ALA A 149 -6.51 -4.80 -19.57
C ALA A 149 -5.79 -4.11 -20.74
N GLY A 150 -5.37 -2.86 -20.57
CA GLY A 150 -4.72 -2.04 -21.60
C GLY A 150 -3.20 -1.90 -21.43
N PHE A 151 -2.60 -2.62 -20.47
CA PHE A 151 -1.14 -2.59 -20.28
C PHE A 151 -0.43 -3.51 -21.28
N ASP A 152 0.42 -2.95 -22.13
CA ASP A 152 1.23 -3.72 -23.07
C ASP A 152 2.56 -4.12 -22.44
N ILE A 153 2.68 -5.40 -22.09
CA ILE A 153 3.88 -6.01 -21.50
C ILE A 153 5.07 -5.96 -22.48
N TYR A 154 4.79 -6.02 -23.79
CA TYR A 154 5.79 -5.94 -24.84
C TYR A 154 5.96 -4.52 -25.39
N GLY A 155 5.24 -3.56 -24.81
CA GLY A 155 5.28 -2.16 -25.15
C GLY A 155 6.65 -1.55 -24.85
N ASN A 156 7.00 -0.51 -25.61
CA ASN A 156 8.29 0.16 -25.42
C ASN A 156 8.32 0.98 -24.12
N PHE A 157 9.50 1.51 -23.81
CA PHE A 157 9.73 2.36 -22.63
C PHE A 157 8.77 3.56 -22.56
N GLY A 158 8.38 4.13 -23.70
CA GLY A 158 7.44 5.25 -23.76
C GLY A 158 6.07 4.89 -23.22
N HIS A 159 5.54 3.71 -23.58
CA HIS A 159 4.27 3.21 -23.03
C HIS A 159 4.34 3.03 -21.51
N GLN A 160 5.40 2.39 -21.02
CA GLN A 160 5.58 2.17 -19.58
C GLN A 160 5.68 3.49 -18.80
N LEU A 161 6.38 4.48 -19.35
CA LEU A 161 6.54 5.79 -18.74
C LEU A 161 5.21 6.56 -18.69
N ILE A 162 4.42 6.58 -19.77
CA ILE A 162 3.13 7.29 -19.77
C ILE A 162 2.16 6.62 -18.80
N THR A 163 2.10 5.29 -18.77
CA THR A 163 1.30 4.54 -17.80
C THR A 163 1.68 4.89 -16.37
N ARG A 164 2.99 4.94 -16.09
CA ARG A 164 3.55 5.35 -14.80
C ARG A 164 3.14 6.77 -14.42
N MET A 165 3.24 7.73 -15.33
CA MET A 165 2.87 9.12 -15.04
C MET A 165 1.35 9.30 -14.89
N TYR A 166 0.53 8.53 -15.62
CA TYR A 166 -0.92 8.57 -15.47
C TYR A 166 -1.36 7.96 -14.14
N MET A 167 -0.65 6.93 -13.67
CA MET A 167 -0.92 6.31 -12.37
C MET A 167 -0.70 7.27 -11.19
N ASP A 168 0.25 8.21 -11.26
CA ASP A 168 0.37 9.28 -10.24
C ASP A 168 -0.93 10.08 -10.11
N LEU A 169 -1.59 10.37 -11.25
CA LEU A 169 -2.83 11.13 -11.25
C LEU A 169 -3.97 10.34 -10.59
N LEU A 170 -4.04 9.03 -10.85
CA LEU A 170 -5.03 8.14 -10.26
C LEU A 170 -4.79 7.92 -8.75
N ARG A 171 -3.53 7.84 -8.31
CA ARG A 171 -3.17 7.86 -6.88
C ARG A 171 -3.74 9.12 -6.23
N ILE A 172 -3.38 10.29 -6.76
CA ILE A 172 -3.77 11.58 -6.18
C ILE A 172 -5.29 11.67 -6.08
N GLU A 173 -6.02 11.16 -7.08
CA GLU A 173 -7.46 11.09 -7.03
C GLU A 173 -7.99 10.19 -5.89
N GLY A 174 -7.43 8.99 -5.72
CA GLY A 174 -7.81 8.08 -4.61
C GLY A 174 -7.49 8.66 -3.22
N GLU A 175 -6.35 9.34 -3.09
CA GLU A 175 -5.95 10.08 -1.89
C GLU A 175 -6.87 11.25 -1.62
N THR A 176 -7.21 12.03 -2.64
CA THR A 176 -8.11 13.18 -2.51
C THR A 176 -9.53 12.74 -2.12
N ASN A 177 -10.00 11.61 -2.65
CA ASN A 177 -11.27 11.01 -2.22
C ASN A 177 -11.24 10.66 -0.72
N PHE A 178 -10.13 10.13 -0.18
CA PHE A 178 -9.99 9.91 1.26
C PHE A 178 -9.97 11.23 2.05
N ILE A 179 -9.20 12.22 1.57
CA ILE A 179 -9.09 13.54 2.21
C ILE A 179 -10.46 14.24 2.29
N ALA A 180 -11.38 14.00 1.33
CA ALA A 180 -12.72 14.58 1.35
C ALA A 180 -13.49 14.25 2.64
N PHE A 181 -13.26 13.09 3.26
CA PHE A 181 -13.91 12.70 4.51
C PHE A 181 -13.40 13.46 5.74
N LEU A 182 -12.21 14.04 5.69
CA LEU A 182 -11.66 14.80 6.82
C LEU A 182 -12.41 16.13 7.02
N PRO A 183 -12.33 16.74 8.22
CA PRO A 183 -12.81 18.09 8.46
C PRO A 183 -12.22 19.06 7.43
N LYS A 184 -13.05 19.93 6.88
CA LYS A 184 -12.66 20.85 5.81
C LYS A 184 -11.39 21.63 6.11
N GLU A 185 -11.22 22.07 7.35
CA GLU A 185 -10.05 22.84 7.80
C GLU A 185 -8.74 22.04 7.83
N SER A 186 -8.78 20.72 8.03
CA SER A 186 -7.57 19.90 8.11
C SER A 186 -7.10 19.37 6.75
N ARG A 187 -7.99 19.31 5.75
CA ARG A 187 -7.74 18.67 4.43
C ARG A 187 -6.47 19.14 3.75
N HIS A 188 -6.29 20.46 3.64
CA HIS A 188 -5.11 21.03 2.97
C HIS A 188 -3.84 20.66 3.73
N GLN A 189 -3.82 20.80 5.05
CA GLN A 189 -2.64 20.49 5.84
C GLN A 189 -2.27 19.01 5.74
N THR A 190 -3.25 18.11 5.86
CA THR A 190 -3.03 16.67 5.71
C THR A 190 -2.51 16.32 4.33
N LEU A 191 -3.16 16.79 3.26
CA LEU A 191 -2.72 16.50 1.89
C LEU A 191 -1.32 17.07 1.62
N SER A 192 -1.02 18.31 2.05
CA SER A 192 0.32 18.89 1.88
C SER A 192 1.40 18.12 2.62
N SER A 193 1.10 17.55 3.80
CA SER A 193 2.06 16.72 4.54
C SER A 193 2.43 15.40 3.82
N TRP A 194 1.57 14.92 2.91
CA TRP A 194 1.86 13.74 2.10
C TRP A 194 2.83 14.01 0.96
N TYR A 195 3.01 15.29 0.63
CA TYR A 195 3.80 15.73 -0.50
C TYR A 195 4.80 16.85 -0.15
N GLU A 196 5.39 16.78 1.03
CA GLU A 196 6.40 17.74 1.46
C GLU A 196 7.61 17.73 0.52
N GLY A 197 8.10 18.91 0.11
CA GLY A 197 9.25 19.03 -0.79
C GLY A 197 8.97 18.74 -2.27
N GLN A 198 7.70 18.54 -2.67
CA GLN A 198 7.32 18.34 -4.07
C GLN A 198 7.71 19.51 -4.99
N SER A 199 7.85 19.24 -6.30
CA SER A 199 8.16 20.29 -7.28
C SER A 199 7.05 21.35 -7.37
N ILE A 200 7.43 22.57 -7.77
CA ILE A 200 6.47 23.67 -7.97
C ILE A 200 5.44 23.29 -9.03
N GLU A 201 5.83 22.57 -10.09
CA GLU A 201 4.93 22.13 -11.14
C GLU A 201 3.89 21.12 -10.64
N PHE A 202 4.28 20.24 -9.71
CA PHE A 202 3.37 19.28 -9.09
C PHE A 202 2.46 19.95 -8.05
N SER A 203 2.99 20.89 -7.28
CA SER A 203 2.21 21.77 -6.40
C SER A 203 1.20 22.59 -7.20
N ASP A 204 1.62 23.15 -8.33
CA ASP A 204 0.76 23.82 -9.30
C ASP A 204 -0.27 22.85 -9.88
N TYR A 205 0.04 21.57 -10.15
CA TYR A 205 -0.98 20.61 -10.59
C TYR A 205 -2.03 20.33 -9.51
N LEU A 206 -1.61 20.16 -8.24
CA LEU A 206 -2.52 19.98 -7.11
C LEU A 206 -3.39 21.21 -6.83
N THR A 207 -2.89 22.41 -7.15
CA THR A 207 -3.55 23.69 -6.83
C THR A 207 -4.17 24.40 -8.04
N ARG A 208 -3.81 24.05 -9.28
CA ARG A 208 -4.34 24.69 -10.50
C ARG A 208 -5.64 24.03 -10.94
N ASN A 209 -6.65 24.90 -11.03
CA ASN A 209 -7.83 24.83 -11.90
C ASN A 209 -9.11 24.19 -11.34
N ALA A 210 -9.16 23.75 -10.09
CA ALA A 210 -10.42 23.40 -9.43
C ALA A 210 -10.56 24.22 -8.15
N GLU A 211 -11.71 24.87 -7.96
CA GLU A 211 -12.12 25.28 -6.61
C GLU A 211 -12.03 24.04 -5.72
N PRO A 212 -11.37 24.10 -4.55
CA PRO A 212 -11.22 22.93 -3.71
C PRO A 212 -12.60 22.40 -3.30
N PHE A 213 -12.70 21.09 -3.05
CA PHE A 213 -13.90 20.52 -2.49
C PHE A 213 -14.20 21.17 -1.13
N ASN A 214 -15.38 21.79 -1.01
CA ASN A 214 -15.63 22.83 -0.01
C ASN A 214 -16.78 22.49 0.95
N GLN A 215 -17.38 21.31 0.82
CA GLN A 215 -18.45 20.83 1.72
C GLN A 215 -17.84 20.24 2.99
N GLU A 216 -18.57 20.33 4.11
CA GLU A 216 -18.17 19.67 5.35
C GLU A 216 -18.27 18.14 5.26
N SER A 217 -17.56 17.45 6.15
CA SER A 217 -17.78 16.02 6.34
C SER A 217 -19.05 15.78 7.14
N GLY A 218 -19.81 14.74 6.80
CA GLY A 218 -20.92 14.24 7.61
C GLY A 218 -20.46 13.47 8.86
N ILE A 219 -19.15 13.26 9.02
CA ILE A 219 -18.55 12.56 10.16
C ILE A 219 -18.32 13.53 11.31
N THR A 220 -18.72 13.14 12.52
CA THR A 220 -18.42 13.90 13.74
C THR A 220 -17.10 13.44 14.35
N TYR A 221 -16.12 14.33 14.36
CA TYR A 221 -14.79 14.11 14.94
C TYR A 221 -14.72 14.57 16.40
N ARG A 222 -13.91 13.86 17.20
CA ARG A 222 -13.72 14.10 18.63
C ARG A 222 -12.24 14.18 19.04
N SER A 223 -11.33 13.78 18.16
CA SER A 223 -9.89 13.80 18.36
C SER A 223 -9.24 15.08 17.80
N ASP A 224 -8.07 15.42 18.32
CA ASP A 224 -7.18 16.44 17.74
C ASP A 224 -6.40 15.91 16.51
N ASP A 225 -6.47 14.60 16.25
CA ASP A 225 -6.01 13.97 14.99
C ASP A 225 -7.20 13.35 14.22
N PRO A 226 -7.86 14.12 13.35
CA PRO A 226 -8.97 13.63 12.54
C PRO A 226 -8.60 12.51 11.56
N LYS A 227 -7.33 12.43 11.13
CA LYS A 227 -6.88 11.40 10.19
C LYS A 227 -6.82 10.04 10.90
N GLU A 228 -6.21 10.00 12.08
CA GLU A 228 -6.16 8.80 12.92
C GLU A 228 -7.57 8.34 13.32
N GLU A 229 -8.44 9.29 13.71
CA GLU A 229 -9.84 8.99 14.04
C GLU A 229 -10.60 8.43 12.83
N LEU A 230 -10.44 9.01 11.63
CA LEU A 230 -11.07 8.50 10.42
C LEU A 230 -10.62 7.07 10.09
N LEU A 231 -9.32 6.79 10.15
CA LEU A 231 -8.79 5.44 9.90
C LEU A 231 -9.31 4.42 10.91
N THR A 232 -9.48 4.84 12.18
CA THR A 232 -10.09 4.01 13.23
C THR A 232 -11.56 3.72 12.92
N LEU A 233 -12.35 4.74 12.58
CA LEU A 233 -13.76 4.60 12.22
C LEU A 233 -13.96 3.71 10.98
N LEU A 234 -13.12 3.87 9.96
CA LEU A 234 -13.13 3.02 8.78
C LEU A 234 -12.79 1.57 9.13
N THR A 235 -11.79 1.35 10.00
CA THR A 235 -11.41 0.02 10.50
C THR A 235 -12.57 -0.66 11.19
N GLU A 236 -13.25 0.03 12.10
CA GLU A 236 -14.43 -0.49 12.82
C GLU A 236 -15.55 -0.87 11.86
N LYS A 237 -15.80 -0.04 10.83
CA LYS A 237 -16.84 -0.29 9.83
C LYS A 237 -16.59 -1.57 9.04
N VAL A 238 -15.37 -1.81 8.56
CA VAL A 238 -15.06 -2.96 7.68
C VAL A 238 -14.72 -4.23 8.45
N SER A 239 -14.30 -4.12 9.72
CA SER A 239 -13.90 -5.25 10.57
C SER A 239 -14.84 -6.47 10.56
N PRO A 240 -16.19 -6.33 10.49
CA PRO A 240 -17.09 -7.50 10.48
C PRO A 240 -16.86 -8.49 9.32
N VAL A 241 -16.34 -8.02 8.17
CA VAL A 241 -16.11 -8.87 6.98
C VAL A 241 -14.65 -9.23 6.78
N LEU A 242 -13.73 -8.59 7.50
CA LEU A 242 -12.30 -8.81 7.32
C LEU A 242 -11.84 -10.11 7.98
N ASN A 243 -10.94 -10.81 7.28
CA ASN A 243 -10.24 -11.93 7.86
C ASN A 243 -9.02 -11.44 8.66
N THR A 244 -8.70 -12.17 9.72
CA THR A 244 -7.59 -11.82 10.62
C THR A 244 -6.38 -12.71 10.38
N ARG A 245 -6.17 -13.16 9.14
CA ARG A 245 -5.20 -14.25 8.84
C ARG A 245 -3.75 -13.85 9.11
N TYR A 246 -3.44 -12.57 8.93
CA TYR A 246 -2.10 -11.98 9.06
C TYR A 246 -1.79 -11.49 10.48
N GLU A 247 -2.80 -11.44 11.35
CA GLU A 247 -2.61 -11.08 12.75
C GLU A 247 -1.77 -12.15 13.46
N ILE A 248 -0.92 -11.71 14.38
CA ILE A 248 -0.11 -12.57 15.25
C ILE A 248 -1.01 -13.07 16.38
N LYS A 249 -1.93 -13.97 16.06
CA LYS A 249 -2.82 -14.63 17.00
C LYS A 249 -3.16 -16.04 16.55
N ASP A 250 -3.69 -16.83 17.48
CA ASP A 250 -4.09 -18.22 17.25
C ASP A 250 -2.95 -19.02 16.61
N THR A 251 -1.70 -18.73 17.00
CA THR A 251 -0.52 -19.45 16.54
C THR A 251 -0.21 -20.64 17.46
N PRO A 252 0.68 -21.55 17.05
CA PRO A 252 1.21 -22.58 17.94
C PRO A 252 2.08 -22.06 19.10
N LEU A 253 2.42 -20.76 19.12
CA LEU A 253 3.24 -20.13 20.15
C LEU A 253 2.41 -19.81 21.41
N LYS A 254 3.10 -19.57 22.52
CA LYS A 254 2.50 -19.03 23.75
C LYS A 254 2.02 -17.60 23.53
N ARG A 255 0.97 -17.21 24.26
CA ARG A 255 0.40 -15.87 24.21
C ARG A 255 1.44 -14.77 24.50
N ASP A 256 2.34 -15.00 25.45
CA ASP A 256 3.41 -14.05 25.79
C ASP A 256 4.40 -13.87 24.63
N SER A 257 4.71 -14.94 23.90
CA SER A 257 5.54 -14.92 22.69
C SER A 257 4.86 -14.12 21.58
N GLU A 258 3.54 -14.31 21.38
CA GLU A 258 2.76 -13.52 20.42
C GLU A 258 2.75 -12.02 20.79
N LEU A 259 2.55 -11.68 22.06
CA LEU A 259 2.60 -10.30 22.55
C LEU A 259 3.97 -9.66 22.33
N LEU A 260 5.06 -10.38 22.58
CA LEU A 260 6.40 -9.89 22.33
C LEU A 260 6.66 -9.63 20.85
N LEU A 261 6.22 -10.52 19.97
CA LEU A 261 6.34 -10.31 18.52
C LEU A 261 5.52 -9.12 18.02
N GLN A 262 4.34 -8.88 18.61
CA GLN A 262 3.50 -7.71 18.29
C GLN A 262 4.20 -6.37 18.59
N GLN A 263 5.12 -6.32 19.57
CA GLN A 263 5.89 -5.10 19.88
C GLN A 263 6.78 -4.63 18.72
N ILE A 264 7.10 -5.50 17.75
CA ILE A 264 7.88 -5.11 16.57
C ILE A 264 7.14 -4.02 15.77
N HIS A 265 5.80 -4.00 15.79
CA HIS A 265 5.01 -2.97 15.12
C HIS A 265 5.18 -1.59 15.75
N GLU A 266 5.64 -1.49 16.99
CA GLU A 266 5.83 -0.20 17.67
C GLU A 266 7.16 0.48 17.29
N LEU A 267 8.04 -0.23 16.57
CA LEU A 267 9.36 0.24 16.20
C LEU A 267 9.29 1.20 15.01
N LYS A 268 10.06 2.29 15.12
CA LYS A 268 10.16 3.35 14.11
C LYS A 268 11.55 3.97 14.14
N GLY A 269 12.18 4.10 12.97
CA GLY A 269 13.57 4.54 12.85
C GLY A 269 14.57 3.64 13.58
N GLY A 270 15.73 4.18 13.97
CA GLY A 270 16.76 3.45 14.74
C GLY A 270 17.33 2.26 13.95
N GLY A 271 17.98 2.54 12.82
CA GLY A 271 18.66 1.53 12.00
C GLY A 271 17.75 0.55 11.23
N ILE A 272 16.42 0.69 11.27
CA ILE A 272 15.50 -0.12 10.44
C ILE A 272 15.89 -0.08 8.95
N GLU A 273 16.52 1.00 8.49
CA GLU A 273 17.01 1.14 7.11
C GLU A 273 17.96 0.02 6.65
N GLU A 274 18.65 -0.64 7.59
CA GLU A 274 19.54 -1.76 7.31
C GLU A 274 18.80 -3.07 7.00
N PHE A 275 17.52 -3.18 7.39
CA PHE A 275 16.71 -4.34 7.04
C PHE A 275 16.40 -4.36 5.55
N PRO A 276 16.50 -5.52 4.89
CA PRO A 276 15.95 -5.66 3.57
C PRO A 276 14.42 -5.61 3.61
N GLN A 277 13.84 -5.39 2.44
CA GLN A 277 12.39 -5.16 2.27
C GLN A 277 11.52 -6.30 2.81
N ILE A 278 11.94 -7.56 2.63
CA ILE A 278 11.23 -8.74 3.10
C ILE A 278 12.19 -9.73 3.75
N LEU A 279 11.90 -10.13 4.98
CA LEU A 279 12.53 -11.27 5.66
C LEU A 279 11.47 -12.29 6.04
N MET A 280 11.80 -13.57 5.96
CA MET A 280 10.93 -14.63 6.48
C MET A 280 11.52 -15.24 7.75
N ILE A 281 10.68 -15.38 8.77
CA ILE A 281 11.08 -15.84 10.10
C ILE A 281 10.31 -17.12 10.41
N ASN A 282 11.02 -18.24 10.50
CA ASN A 282 10.46 -19.51 10.93
C ASN A 282 10.72 -19.72 12.42
N ILE A 283 9.65 -19.83 13.20
CA ILE A 283 9.73 -20.07 14.65
C ILE A 283 9.21 -21.47 14.96
N GLU A 284 10.06 -22.29 15.59
CA GLU A 284 9.66 -23.57 16.16
C GLU A 284 9.11 -23.36 17.57
N ALA A 285 7.80 -23.60 17.74
CA ALA A 285 7.13 -23.54 19.04
C ALA A 285 7.66 -24.60 20.00
N ASP A 286 7.50 -24.40 21.31
CA ASP A 286 7.86 -25.41 22.32
C ASP A 286 7.09 -26.74 22.14
N SER A 287 5.97 -26.71 21.42
CA SER A 287 5.19 -27.89 21.02
C SER A 287 5.79 -28.70 19.86
N GLY A 288 6.89 -28.22 19.24
CA GLY A 288 7.50 -28.77 18.02
C GLY A 288 6.74 -28.41 16.74
N LYS A 289 5.74 -27.52 16.81
CA LYS A 289 5.03 -27.00 15.64
C LYS A 289 5.74 -25.76 15.11
N GLU A 290 5.77 -25.64 13.80
CA GLU A 290 6.38 -24.49 13.12
C GLU A 290 5.35 -23.41 12.85
N GLN A 291 5.79 -22.16 13.00
CA GLN A 291 5.03 -20.99 12.58
C GLN A 291 5.92 -20.08 11.73
N LEU A 292 5.46 -19.79 10.51
CA LEU A 292 6.12 -18.85 9.62
C LEU A 292 5.55 -17.45 9.81
N PHE A 293 6.44 -16.47 9.77
CA PHE A 293 6.13 -15.04 9.72
C PHE A 293 6.88 -14.37 8.57
N THR A 294 6.36 -13.24 8.13
CA THR A 294 7.06 -12.33 7.23
C THR A 294 7.24 -10.98 7.93
N LEU A 295 8.47 -10.49 7.98
CA LEU A 295 8.80 -9.15 8.39
C LEU A 295 8.94 -8.28 7.15
N VAL A 296 8.12 -7.23 7.05
CA VAL A 296 8.13 -6.25 5.98
C VAL A 296 8.74 -4.96 6.50
N HIS A 297 9.75 -4.45 5.82
CA HIS A 297 10.30 -3.12 6.07
C HIS A 297 9.56 -2.12 5.16
N ASN A 298 8.86 -1.16 5.78
CA ASN A 298 8.16 -0.09 5.07
C ASN A 298 9.04 1.17 5.03
N ASN A 299 9.55 1.53 3.86
CA ASN A 299 10.32 2.76 3.68
C ASN A 299 9.42 4.00 3.79
N ALA A 300 9.79 4.95 4.63
CA ALA A 300 9.15 6.25 4.74
C ALA A 300 9.74 7.29 3.78
N HIS A 301 8.88 8.17 3.26
CA HIS A 301 9.27 9.20 2.31
C HIS A 301 8.57 10.52 2.65
N THR A 302 9.23 11.65 2.39
CA THR A 302 8.58 12.98 2.39
C THR A 302 7.46 13.01 1.36
N ASN A 303 7.74 12.53 0.15
CA ASN A 303 6.81 12.38 -0.96
C ASN A 303 7.28 11.31 -1.96
N ILE A 304 6.35 10.82 -2.76
CA ILE A 304 6.56 9.81 -3.83
C ILE A 304 6.26 10.38 -5.23
N SER A 305 6.54 11.68 -5.41
CA SER A 305 6.25 12.41 -6.66
C SER A 305 7.39 12.32 -7.69
N SER A 306 8.57 11.83 -7.29
CA SER A 306 9.77 11.78 -8.12
C SER A 306 9.87 10.47 -8.91
N LEU A 307 10.13 10.57 -10.23
CA LEU A 307 10.33 9.41 -11.10
C LEU A 307 11.73 8.78 -10.99
N PHE A 308 12.75 9.56 -10.62
CA PHE A 308 14.16 9.16 -10.70
C PHE A 308 14.97 9.42 -9.44
N ASN A 309 14.49 10.26 -8.53
CA ASN A 309 15.20 10.67 -7.31
C ASN A 309 14.35 10.31 -6.09
N GLU A 310 14.12 9.03 -5.86
CA GLU A 310 13.43 8.56 -4.66
C GLU A 310 14.29 8.71 -3.41
N GLU A 311 15.59 8.44 -3.53
CA GLU A 311 16.56 8.53 -2.42
C GLU A 311 16.58 9.90 -1.75
N ASP A 312 16.46 10.98 -2.53
CA ASP A 312 16.41 12.35 -2.02
C ASP A 312 15.18 12.62 -1.12
N ASN A 313 14.14 11.79 -1.24
CA ASN A 313 12.91 11.89 -0.47
C ASN A 313 12.82 10.90 0.69
N ARG A 314 13.83 10.04 0.91
CA ARG A 314 13.82 9.04 2.00
C ARG A 314 13.87 9.72 3.37
N LEU A 315 13.13 9.15 4.31
CA LEU A 315 13.13 9.51 5.73
C LEU A 315 13.39 8.26 6.58
N PRO A 316 14.64 7.78 6.69
CA PRO A 316 14.97 6.55 7.41
C PRO A 316 14.50 6.54 8.87
N GLU A 317 14.50 7.70 9.53
CA GLU A 317 14.03 7.87 10.91
C GLU A 317 12.52 7.63 11.08
N GLU A 318 11.78 7.60 9.97
CA GLU A 318 10.35 7.34 9.91
C GLU A 318 10.01 5.93 9.41
N ASP A 319 11.02 5.11 9.06
CA ASP A 319 10.82 3.74 8.62
C ASP A 319 10.16 2.89 9.70
N THR A 320 9.36 1.90 9.29
CA THR A 320 8.64 1.01 10.21
C THR A 320 8.74 -0.45 9.80
N LEU A 321 8.48 -1.34 10.75
CA LEU A 321 8.41 -2.77 10.51
C LEU A 321 6.98 -3.30 10.68
N THR A 322 6.55 -4.14 9.74
CA THR A 322 5.28 -4.87 9.81
C THR A 322 5.54 -6.37 9.82
N LEU A 323 5.38 -6.99 10.98
CA LEU A 323 5.46 -8.45 11.15
C LEU A 323 4.07 -9.08 10.94
N VAL A 324 3.95 -10.03 10.02
CA VAL A 324 2.68 -10.73 9.75
C VAL A 324 2.81 -12.22 9.90
N ARG A 325 1.72 -12.88 10.27
CA ARG A 325 1.61 -14.33 10.25
C ARG A 325 1.53 -14.86 8.82
N GLY A 326 2.41 -15.80 8.48
CA GLY A 326 2.49 -16.45 7.16
C GLY A 326 3.35 -15.70 6.14
N VAL A 327 3.19 -16.06 4.86
CA VAL A 327 3.93 -15.48 3.75
C VAL A 327 3.23 -14.22 3.23
N LEU A 328 4.02 -13.16 3.05
CA LEU A 328 3.64 -11.93 2.36
C LEU A 328 4.76 -11.52 1.40
N GLY A 329 4.45 -11.47 0.10
CA GLY A 329 5.45 -11.21 -0.94
C GLY A 329 6.24 -12.46 -1.36
N SER A 330 6.89 -12.36 -2.52
CA SER A 330 7.51 -13.51 -3.20
C SER A 330 9.04 -13.46 -3.24
N TYR A 331 9.66 -12.38 -2.74
CA TYR A 331 11.09 -12.11 -2.89
C TYR A 331 11.76 -11.93 -1.52
N PRO A 332 11.82 -12.98 -0.67
CA PRO A 332 12.52 -12.86 0.60
C PRO A 332 14.01 -12.60 0.36
N ALA A 333 14.55 -11.62 1.07
CA ALA A 333 15.95 -11.26 1.02
C ALA A 333 16.78 -12.00 2.07
N ALA A 334 16.16 -12.43 3.17
CA ALA A 334 16.81 -13.21 4.22
C ALA A 334 15.83 -14.20 4.87
N PHE A 335 16.41 -15.24 5.48
CA PHE A 335 15.71 -16.22 6.28
C PHE A 335 16.24 -16.21 7.69
N LEU A 336 15.35 -16.13 8.67
CA LEU A 336 15.65 -16.32 10.08
C LEU A 336 15.01 -17.62 10.57
N SER A 337 15.72 -18.38 11.39
CA SER A 337 15.23 -19.60 12.03
C SER A 337 15.59 -19.58 13.52
N LEU A 338 14.59 -19.71 14.38
CA LEU A 338 14.77 -19.70 15.82
C LEU A 338 13.74 -20.56 16.55
N GLN A 339 14.02 -20.89 17.80
CA GLN A 339 13.08 -21.51 18.72
C GLN A 339 12.28 -20.43 19.45
N GLU A 340 11.07 -20.77 19.88
CA GLU A 340 10.17 -19.85 20.58
C GLU A 340 10.83 -19.17 21.80
N ARG A 341 11.66 -19.89 22.56
CA ARG A 341 12.40 -19.34 23.70
C ARG A 341 13.39 -18.22 23.35
N GLU A 342 13.75 -18.08 22.07
CA GLU A 342 14.69 -17.07 21.56
C GLU A 342 13.98 -15.79 21.08
N ILE A 343 12.64 -15.76 21.06
CA ILE A 343 11.86 -14.56 20.69
C ILE A 343 12.25 -13.31 21.51
N PRO A 344 12.45 -13.38 22.85
CA PRO A 344 12.88 -12.21 23.60
C PRO A 344 14.22 -11.65 23.13
N GLU A 345 15.17 -12.51 22.72
CA GLU A 345 16.47 -12.10 22.19
C GLU A 345 16.31 -11.44 20.82
N LEU A 346 15.49 -12.02 19.93
CA LEU A 346 15.19 -11.45 18.61
C LEU A 346 14.60 -10.04 18.74
N VAL A 347 13.53 -9.89 19.52
CA VAL A 347 12.84 -8.60 19.69
C VAL A 347 13.76 -7.55 20.33
N LEU A 348 14.64 -7.97 21.25
CA LEU A 348 15.63 -7.07 21.85
C LEU A 348 16.64 -6.59 20.80
N ARG A 349 17.21 -7.50 20.00
CA ARG A 349 18.17 -7.15 18.94
C ARG A 349 17.56 -6.22 17.88
N ILE A 350 16.34 -6.50 17.41
CA ILE A 350 15.65 -5.62 16.45
C ILE A 350 15.45 -4.21 17.04
N ARG A 351 15.11 -4.10 18.34
CA ARG A 351 14.88 -2.82 19.03
C ARG A 351 16.16 -2.02 19.28
N GLN A 352 17.28 -2.71 19.45
CA GLN A 352 18.57 -2.11 19.80
C GLN A 352 19.45 -1.84 18.60
N LEU A 353 19.04 -2.28 17.41
CA LEU A 353 19.77 -2.08 16.18
C LEU A 353 19.92 -0.58 15.91
N ASP A 354 21.12 -0.15 15.56
CA ASP A 354 21.43 1.25 15.21
C ASP A 354 22.15 1.34 13.86
N ASP A 355 23.01 0.36 13.54
CA ASP A 355 23.83 0.33 12.33
C ASP A 355 23.94 -1.06 11.66
N ASP A 356 24.70 -1.13 10.56
CA ASP A 356 24.92 -2.37 9.78
C ASP A 356 25.67 -3.44 10.60
N ASP A 357 26.52 -3.07 11.57
CA ASP A 357 27.22 -4.05 12.42
C ASP A 357 26.22 -4.77 13.33
N ASP A 358 25.27 -4.04 13.94
CA ASP A 358 24.18 -4.63 14.73
C ASP A 358 23.28 -5.54 13.89
N TYR A 359 23.02 -5.17 12.64
CA TYR A 359 22.26 -5.99 11.70
C TYR A 359 23.01 -7.28 11.32
N GLU A 360 24.32 -7.20 11.04
CA GLU A 360 25.17 -8.36 10.80
C GLU A 360 25.17 -9.31 12.01
N GLU A 361 25.23 -8.80 13.24
CA GLU A 361 25.12 -9.64 14.44
C GLU A 361 23.77 -10.36 14.56
N LEU A 362 22.67 -9.70 14.19
CA LEU A 362 21.34 -10.32 14.16
C LEU A 362 21.32 -11.47 13.14
N LEU A 363 21.91 -11.27 11.96
CA LEU A 363 22.01 -12.29 10.93
C LEU A 363 22.91 -13.45 11.38
N ASP A 364 24.05 -13.19 12.00
CA ASP A 364 24.94 -14.23 12.53
C ASP A 364 24.25 -15.11 13.57
N ARG A 365 23.33 -14.51 14.34
CA ARG A 365 22.60 -15.23 15.38
C ARG A 365 21.49 -16.12 14.84
N PHE A 366 20.73 -15.65 13.84
CA PHE A 366 19.46 -16.27 13.45
C PHE A 366 19.36 -16.67 11.98
N ALA A 367 20.21 -16.14 11.10
CA ALA A 367 20.01 -16.28 9.68
C ALA A 367 20.42 -17.64 9.12
N ILE A 368 19.69 -18.09 8.10
CA ILE A 368 20.09 -19.18 7.22
C ILE A 368 20.60 -18.55 5.92
N ARG A 369 21.91 -18.33 5.86
CA ARG A 369 22.59 -17.76 4.68
C ARG A 369 22.52 -18.71 3.49
N ARG A 370 22.57 -18.19 2.27
CA ARG A 370 22.58 -19.02 1.04
C ARG A 370 23.72 -20.04 0.97
N THR A 371 24.85 -19.73 1.62
CA THR A 371 26.03 -20.60 1.71
C THR A 371 25.90 -21.69 2.77
N ASP A 372 24.88 -21.63 3.63
CA ASP A 372 24.62 -22.64 4.65
C ASP A 372 24.10 -23.93 4.00
N VAL A 373 24.62 -25.08 4.45
CA VAL A 373 24.18 -26.41 3.98
C VAL A 373 22.70 -26.67 4.25
N ARG A 374 22.10 -25.97 5.21
CA ARG A 374 20.68 -26.03 5.57
C ARG A 374 19.79 -25.20 4.67
N PHE A 375 20.34 -24.32 3.82
CA PHE A 375 19.56 -23.36 3.03
C PHE A 375 18.47 -24.01 2.19
N TRP A 376 18.82 -25.00 1.35
CA TRP A 376 17.84 -25.68 0.49
C TRP A 376 16.82 -26.51 1.27
N PRO A 377 17.21 -27.35 2.26
CA PRO A 377 16.25 -28.01 3.14
C PRO A 377 15.30 -27.05 3.87
N PHE A 378 15.79 -25.90 4.30
CA PHE A 378 14.98 -24.85 4.93
C PHE A 378 14.01 -24.22 3.93
N SER A 379 14.48 -23.87 2.73
CA SER A 379 13.63 -23.40 1.62
C SER A 379 12.49 -24.39 1.32
N ASP A 380 12.79 -25.69 1.24
CA ASP A 380 11.79 -26.72 0.98
C ASP A 380 10.76 -26.82 2.13
N LYS A 381 11.20 -26.65 3.37
CA LYS A 381 10.34 -26.58 4.56
C LYS A 381 9.40 -25.36 4.48
N ILE A 382 9.91 -24.19 4.12
CA ILE A 382 9.11 -22.97 3.94
C ILE A 382 8.07 -23.16 2.84
N HIS A 383 8.45 -23.70 1.67
CA HIS A 383 7.49 -23.97 0.59
C HIS A 383 6.44 -25.00 1.00
N SER A 384 6.82 -26.04 1.75
CA SER A 384 5.87 -27.04 2.27
C SER A 384 4.86 -26.41 3.23
N TRP A 385 5.31 -25.51 4.11
CA TRP A 385 4.43 -24.72 4.97
C TRP A 385 3.52 -23.81 4.11
N TYR A 386 4.09 -23.07 3.17
CA TYR A 386 3.35 -22.12 2.34
C TYR A 386 2.25 -22.80 1.51
N GLN A 387 2.56 -23.96 0.91
CA GLN A 387 1.60 -24.75 0.14
C GLN A 387 0.44 -25.26 1.01
N LYS A 388 0.72 -25.62 2.26
CA LYS A 388 -0.26 -26.17 3.18
C LYS A 388 -1.16 -25.10 3.79
N ASP A 389 -0.57 -24.01 4.27
CA ASP A 389 -1.24 -23.01 5.10
C ASP A 389 -1.82 -21.86 4.26
N GLN A 390 -1.30 -21.60 3.05
CA GLN A 390 -1.81 -20.57 2.13
C GLN A 390 -1.90 -21.12 0.68
N PRO A 391 -2.70 -22.17 0.42
CA PRO A 391 -2.71 -22.90 -0.85
C PRO A 391 -3.18 -22.08 -2.05
N ILE A 392 -3.97 -21.02 -1.84
CA ILE A 392 -4.49 -20.16 -2.90
C ILE A 392 -3.40 -19.21 -3.40
N GLU A 393 -2.57 -18.68 -2.50
CA GLU A 393 -1.49 -17.76 -2.84
C GLU A 393 -0.16 -18.46 -3.16
N TYR A 394 -0.04 -19.74 -2.80
CA TYR A 394 1.18 -20.52 -2.97
C TYR A 394 1.77 -20.39 -4.38
N GLY A 395 3.05 -20.05 -4.40
CA GLY A 395 3.89 -19.95 -5.58
C GLY A 395 5.35 -20.10 -5.16
N LEU A 396 6.25 -20.16 -6.14
CA LEU A 396 7.69 -20.23 -5.85
C LEU A 396 8.18 -18.91 -5.27
N LEU A 397 8.95 -19.00 -4.19
CA LEU A 397 9.72 -17.87 -3.66
C LEU A 397 10.95 -17.67 -4.54
N ASP A 398 11.17 -16.44 -4.98
CA ASP A 398 12.28 -16.06 -5.84
C ASP A 398 13.44 -15.53 -5.00
N TYR A 399 14.56 -16.23 -5.07
CA TYR A 399 15.78 -15.91 -4.32
C TYR A 399 16.77 -15.04 -5.09
N ASN A 400 16.40 -14.45 -6.23
CA ASN A 400 17.27 -13.54 -6.97
C ASN A 400 17.67 -12.30 -6.15
N ARG A 401 16.86 -11.94 -5.13
CA ARG A 401 17.14 -10.84 -4.19
C ARG A 401 17.67 -11.31 -2.83
N PHE A 402 17.98 -12.60 -2.70
CA PHE A 402 18.47 -13.16 -1.44
C PHE A 402 19.89 -12.66 -1.15
N GLY A 403 20.04 -11.99 -0.01
CA GLY A 403 21.29 -11.43 0.47
C GLY A 403 22.31 -12.52 0.80
N ASN A 404 23.58 -12.24 0.50
CA ASN A 404 24.72 -13.07 0.91
C ASN A 404 25.54 -12.40 2.02
N ARG A 405 24.98 -11.36 2.67
CA ARG A 405 25.65 -10.68 3.78
C ARG A 405 25.95 -11.66 4.90
#